data_AF-A0A8W7P2L5-F1
#
_entry.id   AF-A0A8W7P2L5-F1
#
_cell.length_a   1.000
_cell.length_b   1.000
_cell.length_c   1.000
_cell.angle_alpha   90.00
_cell.angle_beta   90.00
_cell.angle_gamma   90.00
#
_symmetry.space_group_name_H-M   'P 1'
#
loop_
_entity.id
_entity.type
_entity.pdbx_description
1 polymer ?
#
loop_
_entity_poly.entity_id
_entity_poly.type
_entity_poly.pdbx_seq_one_letter_code
_entity_poly.pdbx_strand_id
1 'polypeptide(L)'
;LDNTNGAISSANDLFINSYSLNNTTGRITAGNYLNINTNGGTLTNYSPSRNAYDAELSSGFGGMTLISSTINNNYGWISSRGDIVANASSSLRNNYSLMESDKSIMLTTNSLDNTSGTLKSRGDTVVTANSIANSNGNIDAEEKANLTLSGSYSHYGNLSGKQGLNINAVNGYIYNYGTLSSSNGLTTINTRSFYNQTKSIISSPAGVQFVLAPTGVFSSNGTINGPISIYK
;
A
#
# COMPACT_ATOMS: atom_id res chain seq x y z
N LEU A 1 19.63 16.58 0.56
CA LEU A 1 20.40 15.71 -0.36
C LEU A 1 19.77 15.82 -1.72
N ASP A 2 20.55 16.20 -2.73
CA ASP A 2 20.11 16.22 -4.13
C ASP A 2 20.86 15.14 -4.90
N ASN A 3 20.12 14.19 -5.45
CA ASN A 3 20.57 13.12 -6.33
C ASN A 3 19.84 13.18 -7.68
N THR A 4 19.47 14.38 -8.12
CA THR A 4 18.76 14.57 -9.39
C THR A 4 19.64 14.14 -10.57
N ASN A 5 19.13 13.24 -11.44
CA ASN A 5 19.91 12.55 -12.49
C ASN A 5 21.16 11.81 -11.99
N GLY A 6 21.32 11.65 -10.68
CA GLY A 6 22.51 11.09 -10.05
C GLY A 6 22.38 9.59 -9.76
N ALA A 7 23.48 9.00 -9.31
CA ALA A 7 23.52 7.63 -8.82
C ALA A 7 24.27 7.56 -7.49
N ILE A 8 23.63 7.04 -6.46
CA ILE A 8 24.25 6.66 -5.19
C ILE A 8 24.12 5.16 -5.05
N SER A 9 25.23 4.45 -4.85
CA SER A 9 25.20 3.00 -4.74
C SER A 9 26.14 2.50 -3.64
N SER A 10 25.73 1.43 -2.96
CA SER A 10 26.55 0.67 -2.01
C SER A 10 26.43 -0.82 -2.32
N ALA A 11 27.53 -1.56 -2.27
CA ALA A 11 27.52 -3.02 -2.42
C ALA A 11 26.93 -3.74 -1.20
N ASN A 12 26.83 -3.06 -0.05
CA ASN A 12 26.27 -3.59 1.19
C ASN A 12 25.10 -2.69 1.63
N ASP A 13 25.11 -2.25 2.88
CA ASP A 13 24.12 -1.35 3.43
C ASP A 13 24.37 0.09 2.97
N LEU A 14 23.29 0.87 2.86
CA LEU A 14 23.33 2.29 2.58
C LEU A 14 22.43 3.03 3.57
N PHE A 15 23.02 3.94 4.33
CA PHE A 15 22.32 4.77 5.30
C PHE A 15 22.36 6.23 4.83
N ILE A 16 21.20 6.83 4.62
CA ILE A 16 21.07 8.24 4.24
C ILE A 16 20.26 8.96 5.31
N ASN A 17 20.93 9.84 6.03
CA ASN A 17 20.30 10.74 6.99
C ASN A 17 20.36 12.17 6.41
N SER A 18 19.21 12.77 6.16
CA SER A 18 19.10 14.10 5.53
C SER A 18 17.89 14.87 6.06
N TYR A 19 17.72 16.14 5.70
CA TYR A 19 16.49 16.90 5.97
C TYR A 19 15.49 16.86 4.81
N SER A 20 15.97 16.50 3.63
CA SER A 20 15.18 16.30 2.42
C SER A 20 16.02 15.50 1.46
N LEU A 21 15.37 14.70 0.63
CA LEU A 21 16.02 13.91 -0.39
C LEU A 21 15.28 14.11 -1.71
N ASN A 22 16.00 14.59 -2.72
CA ASN A 22 15.51 14.68 -4.09
C ASN A 22 16.23 13.63 -4.95
N ASN A 23 15.52 12.57 -5.34
CA ASN A 23 15.98 11.54 -6.26
C ASN A 23 15.26 11.65 -7.62
N THR A 24 14.97 12.88 -8.07
CA THR A 24 14.29 13.08 -9.35
C THR A 24 15.16 12.55 -10.49
N THR A 25 14.62 11.62 -11.30
CA THR A 25 15.38 10.92 -12.36
C THR A 25 16.70 10.29 -11.89
N GLY A 26 16.87 10.10 -10.57
CA GLY A 26 18.08 9.57 -9.96
C GLY A 26 17.94 8.11 -9.56
N ARG A 27 19.02 7.51 -9.08
CA ARG A 27 19.05 6.13 -8.60
C ARG A 27 19.77 6.04 -7.26
N ILE A 28 19.17 5.33 -6.31
CA ILE A 28 19.76 5.02 -5.01
C ILE A 28 19.64 3.52 -4.79
N THR A 29 20.77 2.82 -4.71
CA THR A 29 20.79 1.36 -4.64
C THR A 29 21.66 0.85 -3.49
N ALA A 30 21.16 -0.13 -2.74
CA ALA A 30 21.88 -0.83 -1.69
C ALA A 30 21.94 -2.33 -1.97
N GLY A 31 23.12 -2.94 -1.95
CA GLY A 31 23.28 -4.37 -2.19
C GLY A 31 22.67 -5.26 -1.11
N ASN A 32 22.49 -4.75 0.12
CA ASN A 32 21.84 -5.48 1.21
C ASN A 32 20.66 -4.70 1.82
N TYR A 33 20.90 -3.67 2.62
CA TYR A 33 19.85 -2.89 3.29
C TYR A 33 19.90 -1.40 2.93
N LEU A 34 18.74 -0.80 2.63
CA LEU A 34 18.62 0.64 2.40
C LEU A 34 17.86 1.30 3.55
N ASN A 35 18.49 2.27 4.21
CA ASN A 35 17.84 3.13 5.19
C ASN A 35 17.87 4.58 4.73
N ILE A 36 16.70 5.20 4.60
CA ILE A 36 16.57 6.63 4.31
C ILE A 36 15.74 7.27 5.42
N ASN A 37 16.32 8.27 6.10
CA ASN A 37 15.62 9.11 7.05
C ASN A 37 15.77 10.58 6.66
N THR A 38 14.65 11.26 6.40
CA THR A 38 14.63 12.69 6.05
C THR A 38 14.35 13.61 7.25
N ASN A 39 14.36 13.08 8.48
CA ASN A 39 14.09 13.79 9.74
C ASN A 39 12.83 14.68 9.69
N GLY A 40 11.75 14.13 9.15
CA GLY A 40 10.47 14.85 9.02
C GLY A 40 10.37 15.73 7.77
N GLY A 41 11.32 15.64 6.84
CA GLY A 41 11.25 16.28 5.55
C GLY A 41 10.52 15.47 4.48
N THR A 42 10.92 15.68 3.23
CA THR A 42 10.36 14.99 2.06
C THR A 42 11.41 14.12 1.39
N LEU A 43 11.02 12.88 1.07
CA LEU A 43 11.70 11.97 0.16
C LEU A 43 10.95 12.03 -1.17
N THR A 44 11.58 12.60 -2.20
CA THR A 44 11.06 12.63 -3.56
C THR A 44 11.80 11.58 -4.39
N ASN A 45 11.07 10.60 -4.88
CA ASN A 45 11.49 9.62 -5.87
C ASN A 45 10.53 9.74 -7.07
N TYR A 46 10.89 10.55 -8.05
CA TYR A 46 9.99 10.95 -9.12
C TYR A 46 10.70 10.99 -10.48
N SER A 47 10.05 10.48 -11.53
CA SER A 47 10.53 10.67 -12.89
C SER A 47 9.43 11.20 -13.80
N PRO A 48 9.67 12.26 -14.59
CA PRO A 48 8.75 12.69 -15.66
C PRO A 48 8.78 11.73 -16.85
N SER A 49 9.87 10.97 -16.99
CA SER A 49 10.08 9.92 -17.98
C SER A 49 9.47 8.63 -17.40
N ARG A 50 8.41 8.09 -18.00
CA ARG A 50 7.75 6.83 -17.55
C ARG A 50 8.65 5.59 -17.75
N ASN A 51 9.97 5.75 -17.75
CA ASN A 51 10.94 4.70 -17.99
C ASN A 51 11.40 4.05 -16.68
N ALA A 52 11.18 2.73 -16.58
CA ALA A 52 11.78 1.69 -15.72
C ALA A 52 12.67 2.06 -14.52
N TYR A 53 13.64 2.93 -14.80
CA TYR A 53 14.92 2.99 -14.12
C TYR A 53 15.31 4.44 -13.78
N ASP A 54 14.48 5.40 -14.17
CA ASP A 54 14.60 6.79 -13.75
C ASP A 54 13.79 6.95 -12.45
N ALA A 55 14.39 7.46 -11.38
CA ALA A 55 13.80 7.49 -10.03
C ALA A 55 13.62 6.10 -9.39
N GLU A 56 14.75 5.43 -9.14
CA GLU A 56 14.82 4.13 -8.48
C GLU A 56 15.34 4.27 -7.04
N LEU A 57 14.63 3.66 -6.09
CA LEU A 57 15.18 3.26 -4.79
C LEU A 57 15.17 1.73 -4.72
N SER A 58 16.32 1.08 -4.54
CA SER A 58 16.38 -0.39 -4.46
C SER A 58 17.28 -0.92 -3.36
N SER A 59 16.93 -2.12 -2.87
CA SER A 59 17.66 -2.81 -1.79
C SER A 59 17.70 -4.33 -2.01
N GLY A 60 18.72 -4.97 -1.43
CA GLY A 60 18.88 -6.41 -1.41
C GLY A 60 18.05 -7.12 -0.34
N PHE A 61 18.56 -8.26 0.14
CA PHE A 61 17.84 -9.16 1.05
C PHE A 61 17.67 -8.60 2.47
N GLY A 62 18.46 -7.59 2.84
CA GLY A 62 18.34 -6.90 4.12
C GLY A 62 17.09 -6.03 4.23
N GLY A 63 16.46 -5.68 3.10
CA GLY A 63 15.22 -4.90 3.08
C GLY A 63 15.44 -3.40 2.93
N MET A 64 14.37 -2.65 3.15
CA MET A 64 14.34 -1.19 3.03
C MET A 64 13.55 -0.57 4.17
N THR A 65 14.09 0.50 4.76
CA THR A 65 13.36 1.37 5.68
C THR A 65 13.38 2.81 5.18
N LEU A 66 12.19 3.40 5.03
CA LEU A 66 11.99 4.79 4.64
C LEU A 66 11.27 5.54 5.76
N ILE A 67 11.86 6.63 6.27
CA ILE A 67 11.30 7.45 7.35
C ILE A 67 11.28 8.90 6.89
N SER A 68 10.10 9.49 6.77
CA SER A 68 9.91 10.83 6.24
C SER A 68 8.61 11.45 6.73
N SER A 69 8.39 12.75 6.53
CA SER A 69 7.03 13.30 6.64
C SER A 69 6.24 12.95 5.38
N THR A 70 6.85 13.19 4.21
CA THR A 70 6.28 12.81 2.93
C THR A 70 7.21 11.85 2.19
N ILE A 71 6.65 10.75 1.68
CA ILE A 71 7.30 9.87 0.71
C ILE A 71 6.53 10.03 -0.60
N ASN A 72 7.14 10.67 -1.59
CA ASN A 72 6.57 10.85 -2.91
C ASN A 72 7.27 9.91 -3.89
N ASN A 73 6.63 8.78 -4.21
CA ASN A 73 7.07 7.82 -5.21
C ASN A 73 6.32 7.97 -6.55
N ASN A 74 5.63 9.08 -6.80
CA ASN A 74 4.86 9.22 -8.03
C ASN A 74 5.75 9.06 -9.26
N TYR A 75 5.32 8.24 -10.22
CA TYR A 75 6.11 7.88 -11.41
C TYR A 75 7.51 7.30 -11.13
N GLY A 76 7.78 6.88 -9.89
CA GLY A 76 9.03 6.25 -9.49
C GLY A 76 8.91 4.74 -9.28
N TRP A 77 10.04 4.12 -8.97
CA TRP A 77 10.14 2.72 -8.56
C TRP A 77 10.81 2.59 -7.21
N ILE A 78 10.16 1.83 -6.33
CA ILE A 78 10.74 1.36 -5.06
C ILE A 78 10.70 -0.16 -5.06
N SER A 79 11.85 -0.80 -4.93
CA SER A 79 11.95 -2.27 -4.93
C SER A 79 12.85 -2.83 -3.83
N SER A 80 12.49 -3.99 -3.29
CA SER A 80 13.34 -4.69 -2.31
C SER A 80 13.26 -6.20 -2.47
N ARG A 81 14.40 -6.88 -2.30
CA ARG A 81 14.41 -8.34 -2.13
C ARG A 81 14.04 -8.77 -0.70
N GLY A 82 14.11 -7.84 0.26
CA GLY A 82 13.64 -8.01 1.62
C GLY A 82 12.33 -7.26 1.85
N ASP A 83 11.98 -7.04 3.11
CA ASP A 83 10.79 -6.25 3.47
C ASP A 83 10.95 -4.77 3.12
N ILE A 84 9.86 -4.10 2.78
CA ILE A 84 9.79 -2.63 2.73
C ILE A 84 9.01 -2.15 3.94
N VAL A 85 9.66 -1.33 4.77
CA VAL A 85 9.04 -0.60 5.89
C VAL A 85 9.05 0.88 5.58
N ALA A 86 7.88 1.50 5.37
CA ALA A 86 7.78 2.92 5.09
C ALA A 86 6.90 3.63 6.13
N ASN A 87 7.50 4.62 6.81
CA ASN A 87 6.86 5.46 7.81
C ASN A 87 6.82 6.90 7.29
N ALA A 88 5.65 7.35 6.86
CA ALA A 88 5.41 8.70 6.36
C ALA A 88 4.46 9.45 7.29
N SER A 89 4.95 10.37 8.13
CA SER A 89 4.09 10.98 9.16
C SER A 89 2.93 11.82 8.59
N SER A 90 3.02 12.27 7.34
CA SER A 90 1.98 13.05 6.65
C SER A 90 1.36 12.30 5.47
N SER A 91 2.15 11.92 4.47
CA SER A 91 1.62 11.29 3.26
C SER A 91 2.61 10.37 2.55
N LEU A 92 2.07 9.29 1.97
CA LEU A 92 2.76 8.42 1.04
C LEU A 92 2.01 8.47 -0.28
N ARG A 93 2.69 8.87 -1.36
CA ARG A 93 2.13 8.91 -2.72
C ARG A 93 2.84 7.90 -3.60
N ASN A 94 2.07 7.05 -4.25
CA ASN A 94 2.50 5.99 -5.13
C ASN A 94 1.61 5.99 -6.38
N ASN A 95 1.44 7.15 -7.02
CA ASN A 95 0.60 7.27 -8.22
C ASN A 95 1.39 7.00 -9.50
N TYR A 96 0.79 6.24 -10.42
CA TYR A 96 1.44 5.83 -11.68
C TYR A 96 2.84 5.21 -11.47
N SER A 97 3.02 4.52 -10.35
CA SER A 97 4.30 4.02 -9.86
C SER A 97 4.17 2.60 -9.32
N LEU A 98 5.33 2.02 -8.99
CA LEU A 98 5.41 0.70 -8.38
C LEU A 98 6.21 0.76 -7.08
N MET A 99 5.67 0.08 -6.06
CA MET A 99 6.39 -0.33 -4.88
C MET A 99 6.27 -1.85 -4.76
N GLU A 100 7.40 -2.57 -4.86
CA GLU A 100 7.41 -4.03 -4.84
C GLU A 100 8.41 -4.64 -3.87
N SER A 101 8.01 -5.74 -3.24
CA SER A 101 8.85 -6.50 -2.31
C SER A 101 8.77 -8.00 -2.59
N ASP A 102 9.93 -8.67 -2.59
CA ASP A 102 9.99 -10.15 -2.57
C ASP A 102 9.63 -10.74 -1.18
N LYS A 103 9.37 -9.89 -0.20
CA LYS A 103 8.82 -10.19 1.13
C LYS A 103 7.60 -9.30 1.37
N SER A 104 7.49 -8.67 2.54
CA SER A 104 6.31 -7.90 2.94
C SER A 104 6.48 -6.42 2.68
N ILE A 105 5.36 -5.74 2.47
CA ILE A 105 5.26 -4.27 2.46
C ILE A 105 4.50 -3.83 3.71
N MET A 106 5.12 -2.97 4.52
CA MET A 106 4.54 -2.40 5.74
C MET A 106 4.55 -0.88 5.64
N LEU A 107 3.37 -0.27 5.50
CA LEU A 107 3.20 1.18 5.36
C LEU A 107 2.47 1.74 6.59
N THR A 108 3.06 2.77 7.21
CA THR A 108 2.40 3.60 8.21
C THR A 108 2.39 5.03 7.71
N THR A 109 1.21 5.61 7.50
CA THR A 109 1.08 6.99 7.01
C THR A 109 -0.17 7.67 7.51
N ASN A 110 -0.27 9.00 7.49
CA ASN A 110 -1.56 9.64 7.70
C ASN A 110 -2.47 9.47 6.45
N SER A 111 -1.95 9.70 5.25
CA SER A 111 -2.66 9.40 4.00
C SER A 111 -1.82 8.56 3.04
N LEU A 112 -2.47 7.57 2.42
CA LEU A 112 -1.92 6.81 1.30
C LEU A 112 -2.68 7.18 0.03
N ASP A 113 -1.96 7.63 -0.99
CA ASP A 113 -2.49 7.78 -2.35
C ASP A 113 -1.78 6.79 -3.26
N ASN A 114 -2.50 5.77 -3.73
CA ASN A 114 -2.06 4.73 -4.65
C ASN A 114 -2.90 4.78 -5.95
N THR A 115 -3.35 5.97 -6.34
CA THR A 115 -4.18 6.16 -7.53
C THR A 115 -3.40 5.79 -8.80
N SER A 116 -3.92 4.84 -9.56
CA SER A 116 -3.22 4.24 -10.72
C SER A 116 -1.82 3.70 -10.39
N GLY A 117 -1.55 3.47 -9.12
CA GLY A 117 -0.32 2.88 -8.60
C GLY A 117 -0.43 1.38 -8.39
N THR A 118 0.71 0.76 -8.06
CA THR A 118 0.77 -0.63 -7.64
C THR A 118 1.62 -0.78 -6.39
N LEU A 119 1.03 -1.41 -5.36
CA LEU A 119 1.74 -1.99 -4.23
C LEU A 119 1.69 -3.51 -4.41
N LYS A 120 2.86 -4.17 -4.47
CA LYS A 120 2.94 -5.62 -4.72
C LYS A 120 3.92 -6.29 -3.78
N SER A 121 3.44 -7.25 -2.99
CA SER A 121 4.29 -8.03 -2.08
C SER A 121 4.16 -9.53 -2.36
N ARG A 122 5.29 -10.26 -2.24
CA ARG A 122 5.25 -11.73 -2.20
C ARG A 122 4.93 -12.28 -0.81
N GLY A 123 5.02 -11.43 0.21
CA GLY A 123 4.57 -11.69 1.57
C GLY A 123 3.27 -10.96 1.86
N ASP A 124 3.19 -10.41 3.07
CA ASP A 124 2.03 -9.63 3.49
C ASP A 124 2.13 -8.19 2.96
N THR A 125 0.97 -7.57 2.72
CA THR A 125 0.86 -6.12 2.61
C THR A 125 0.08 -5.60 3.80
N VAL A 126 0.73 -4.81 4.66
CA VAL A 126 0.14 -4.18 5.84
C VAL A 126 0.14 -2.67 5.65
N VAL A 127 -1.03 -2.04 5.69
CA VAL A 127 -1.18 -0.58 5.61
C VAL A 127 -1.95 -0.08 6.81
N THR A 128 -1.33 0.80 7.58
CA THR A 128 -1.99 1.58 8.63
C THR A 128 -2.05 3.02 8.17
N ALA A 129 -3.26 3.53 7.92
CA ALA A 129 -3.47 4.91 7.49
C ALA A 129 -4.71 5.57 8.10
N ASN A 130 -4.81 6.90 8.07
CA ASN A 130 -6.09 7.55 8.35
C ASN A 130 -7.01 7.48 7.13
N SER A 131 -6.45 7.66 5.93
CA SER A 131 -7.17 7.54 4.66
C SER A 131 -6.33 6.83 3.60
N ILE A 132 -7.03 6.11 2.72
CA ILE A 132 -6.46 5.43 1.56
C ILE A 132 -7.25 5.84 0.32
N ALA A 133 -6.55 6.38 -0.67
CA ALA A 133 -7.05 6.51 -2.04
C ALA A 133 -6.39 5.41 -2.89
N ASN A 134 -7.18 4.56 -3.51
CA ASN A 134 -6.70 3.47 -4.37
C ASN A 134 -7.55 3.41 -5.65
N SER A 135 -7.84 4.56 -6.26
CA SER A 135 -8.67 4.62 -7.45
C SER A 135 -7.90 4.16 -8.68
N ASN A 136 -8.43 3.18 -9.42
CA ASN A 136 -7.71 2.51 -10.53
C ASN A 136 -6.32 1.96 -10.14
N GLY A 137 -6.05 1.81 -8.85
CA GLY A 137 -4.80 1.30 -8.31
C GLY A 137 -4.92 -0.15 -7.86
N ASN A 138 -3.77 -0.79 -7.66
CA ASN A 138 -3.67 -2.17 -7.21
C ASN A 138 -2.91 -2.25 -5.89
N ILE A 139 -3.46 -3.00 -4.94
CA ILE A 139 -2.79 -3.43 -3.71
C ILE A 139 -2.87 -4.95 -3.68
N ASP A 140 -1.76 -5.61 -4.00
CA ASP A 140 -1.70 -7.06 -4.20
C ASP A 140 -0.69 -7.68 -3.22
N ALA A 141 -1.17 -8.63 -2.41
CA ALA A 141 -0.35 -9.46 -1.54
C ALA A 141 -0.49 -10.94 -1.92
N GLU A 142 0.63 -11.63 -2.10
CA GLU A 142 0.65 -13.08 -2.29
C GLU A 142 0.33 -13.84 -0.98
N GLU A 143 0.53 -13.22 0.19
CA GLU A 143 0.02 -13.70 1.47
C GLU A 143 -1.24 -12.93 1.88
N LYS A 144 -1.25 -12.21 3.00
CA LYS A 144 -2.41 -11.44 3.47
C LYS A 144 -2.28 -9.96 3.15
N ALA A 145 -3.40 -9.37 2.76
CA ALA A 145 -3.54 -7.91 2.73
C ALA A 145 -4.29 -7.45 3.98
N ASN A 146 -3.68 -6.56 4.77
CA ASN A 146 -4.24 -6.02 6.00
C ASN A 146 -4.27 -4.49 5.93
N LEU A 147 -5.45 -3.90 5.82
CA LEU A 147 -5.65 -2.46 5.85
C LEU A 147 -6.31 -2.03 7.16
N THR A 148 -5.67 -1.14 7.90
CA THR A 148 -6.26 -0.48 9.07
C THR A 148 -6.44 1.00 8.77
N LEU A 149 -7.69 1.47 8.85
CA LEU A 149 -8.10 2.84 8.61
C LEU A 149 -8.76 3.43 9.85
N SER A 150 -8.45 4.69 10.18
CA SER A 150 -9.18 5.39 11.26
C SER A 150 -10.52 5.98 10.79
N GLY A 151 -10.65 6.24 9.49
CA GLY A 151 -11.85 6.82 8.86
C GLY A 151 -12.55 5.89 7.88
N SER A 152 -13.47 6.47 7.10
CA SER A 152 -14.20 5.78 6.02
C SER A 152 -13.30 5.44 4.84
N TYR A 153 -13.68 4.42 4.08
CA TYR A 153 -12.96 3.96 2.88
C TYR A 153 -13.90 3.81 1.68
N SER A 154 -13.64 4.58 0.62
CA SER A 154 -14.28 4.42 -0.67
C SER A 154 -13.34 3.71 -1.64
N HIS A 155 -13.54 2.41 -1.81
CA HIS A 155 -12.67 1.55 -2.59
C HIS A 155 -13.10 1.51 -4.05
N TYR A 156 -12.25 1.95 -4.98
CA TYR A 156 -12.52 1.95 -6.43
C TYR A 156 -11.57 1.08 -7.26
N GLY A 157 -10.47 0.61 -6.67
CA GLY A 157 -9.43 -0.14 -7.38
C GLY A 157 -9.54 -1.64 -7.19
N ASN A 158 -8.38 -2.28 -7.11
CA ASN A 158 -8.25 -3.69 -6.75
C ASN A 158 -7.50 -3.80 -5.41
N LEU A 159 -8.02 -4.66 -4.54
CA LEU A 159 -7.36 -5.05 -3.31
C LEU A 159 -7.42 -6.57 -3.18
N SER A 160 -6.24 -7.20 -3.17
CA SER A 160 -6.08 -8.64 -3.20
C SER A 160 -5.10 -9.09 -2.11
N GLY A 161 -5.53 -10.08 -1.32
CA GLY A 161 -4.63 -10.86 -0.46
C GLY A 161 -4.92 -12.33 -0.67
N LYS A 162 -4.04 -13.06 -1.37
CA LYS A 162 -4.32 -14.43 -1.80
C LYS A 162 -4.61 -15.38 -0.63
N GLN A 163 -3.96 -15.19 0.52
CA GLN A 163 -4.16 -15.99 1.74
C GLN A 163 -5.07 -15.32 2.77
N GLY A 164 -5.64 -14.16 2.44
CA GLY A 164 -6.65 -13.49 3.25
C GLY A 164 -6.65 -11.98 3.02
N LEU A 165 -7.82 -11.37 3.20
CA LEU A 165 -7.99 -9.93 3.09
C LEU A 165 -8.69 -9.39 4.33
N ASN A 166 -8.02 -8.51 5.08
CA ASN A 166 -8.57 -7.86 6.25
C ASN A 166 -8.65 -6.35 6.04
N ILE A 167 -9.85 -5.77 6.18
CA ILE A 167 -10.06 -4.32 6.18
C ILE A 167 -10.69 -3.93 7.51
N ASN A 168 -10.00 -3.08 8.26
CA ASN A 168 -10.42 -2.62 9.57
C ASN A 168 -10.63 -1.10 9.57
N ALA A 169 -11.89 -0.67 9.59
CA ALA A 169 -12.33 0.72 9.61
C ALA A 169 -13.47 0.89 10.63
N VAL A 170 -13.26 0.42 11.88
CA VAL A 170 -14.31 0.26 12.91
C VAL A 170 -15.21 1.48 13.13
N ASN A 171 -14.66 2.69 12.98
CA ASN A 171 -15.38 3.94 13.18
C ASN A 171 -15.92 4.56 11.88
N GLY A 172 -15.51 4.02 10.73
CA GLY A 172 -15.81 4.53 9.40
C GLY A 172 -16.88 3.73 8.66
N TYR A 173 -17.21 4.22 7.47
CA TYR A 173 -18.06 3.51 6.50
C TYR A 173 -17.18 2.95 5.39
N ILE A 174 -17.51 1.76 4.89
CA ILE A 174 -16.84 1.21 3.70
C ILE A 174 -17.82 1.18 2.54
N TYR A 175 -17.44 1.83 1.45
CA TYR A 175 -18.12 1.78 0.17
C TYR A 175 -17.23 1.03 -0.83
N ASN A 176 -17.65 -0.16 -1.22
CA ASN A 176 -16.95 -0.94 -2.23
C ASN A 176 -17.51 -0.64 -3.61
N TYR A 177 -16.73 -0.01 -4.47
CA TYR A 177 -17.00 0.20 -5.90
C TYR A 177 -16.10 -0.66 -6.80
N GLY A 178 -15.05 -1.27 -6.23
CA GLY A 178 -14.02 -2.01 -6.95
C GLY A 178 -14.06 -3.52 -6.69
N THR A 179 -12.87 -4.14 -6.68
CA THR A 179 -12.70 -5.58 -6.46
C THR A 179 -11.95 -5.85 -5.18
N LEU A 180 -12.60 -6.57 -4.26
CA LEU A 180 -11.99 -7.16 -3.08
C LEU A 180 -11.81 -8.65 -3.32
N SER A 181 -10.61 -9.21 -3.16
CA SER A 181 -10.40 -10.63 -3.45
C SER A 181 -9.44 -11.33 -2.50
N SER A 182 -9.74 -12.59 -2.24
CA SER A 182 -8.83 -13.56 -1.62
C SER A 182 -9.05 -14.92 -2.25
N SER A 183 -8.00 -15.56 -2.77
CA SER A 183 -8.15 -16.84 -3.47
C SER A 183 -8.27 -18.04 -2.52
N ASN A 184 -7.55 -18.00 -1.40
CA ASN A 184 -7.39 -19.13 -0.48
C ASN A 184 -7.77 -18.79 0.96
N GLY A 185 -7.96 -17.51 1.29
CA GLY A 185 -8.23 -17.04 2.65
C GLY A 185 -9.56 -16.33 2.79
N LEU A 186 -9.94 -16.10 4.05
CA LEU A 186 -11.11 -15.31 4.40
C LEU A 186 -10.91 -13.84 4.03
N THR A 187 -11.99 -13.21 3.57
CA THR A 187 -12.11 -11.75 3.55
C THR A 187 -12.87 -11.30 4.79
N THR A 188 -12.21 -10.58 5.70
CA THR A 188 -12.83 -10.01 6.90
C THR A 188 -12.89 -8.48 6.80
N ILE A 189 -14.10 -7.93 6.94
CA ILE A 189 -14.36 -6.50 6.83
C ILE A 189 -15.00 -6.03 8.15
N ASN A 190 -14.25 -5.24 8.92
CA ASN A 190 -14.69 -4.63 10.17
C ASN A 190 -14.95 -3.13 9.95
N THR A 191 -16.18 -2.67 10.13
CA THR A 191 -16.60 -1.31 9.78
C THR A 191 -17.87 -0.91 10.52
N ARG A 192 -18.22 0.38 10.56
CA ARG A 192 -19.52 0.80 11.11
C ARG A 192 -20.66 0.30 10.23
N SER A 193 -20.60 0.59 8.93
CA SER A 193 -21.52 0.06 7.91
C SER A 193 -20.75 -0.29 6.64
N PHE A 194 -21.31 -1.21 5.87
CA PHE A 194 -20.75 -1.70 4.62
C PHE A 194 -21.74 -1.56 3.47
N TYR A 195 -21.28 -1.03 2.34
CA TYR A 195 -22.06 -0.84 1.12
C TYR A 195 -21.30 -1.40 -0.08
N ASN A 196 -21.77 -2.53 -0.62
CA ASN A 196 -21.28 -3.10 -1.87
C ASN A 196 -22.06 -2.50 -3.05
N GLN A 197 -21.39 -1.75 -3.91
CA GLN A 197 -22.03 -0.95 -4.95
C GLN A 197 -22.24 -1.73 -6.23
N THR A 198 -23.07 -1.21 -7.14
CA THR A 198 -23.32 -1.86 -8.43
C THR A 198 -22.01 -2.12 -9.18
N LYS A 199 -21.87 -3.30 -9.79
CA LYS A 199 -20.65 -3.79 -10.49
C LYS A 199 -19.43 -4.04 -9.60
N SER A 200 -19.48 -3.74 -8.31
CA SER A 200 -18.40 -4.13 -7.39
C SER A 200 -18.39 -5.64 -7.16
N ILE A 201 -17.21 -6.18 -6.87
CA ILE A 201 -16.99 -7.61 -6.67
C ILE A 201 -16.30 -7.83 -5.32
N ILE A 202 -16.79 -8.82 -4.59
CA ILE A 202 -16.06 -9.46 -3.51
C ILE A 202 -15.93 -10.93 -3.88
N SER A 203 -14.71 -11.44 -3.98
CA SER A 203 -14.45 -12.84 -4.34
C SER A 203 -13.55 -13.50 -3.30
N SER A 204 -14.14 -14.33 -2.44
CA SER A 204 -13.41 -15.13 -1.46
C SER A 204 -14.08 -16.49 -1.28
N PRO A 205 -13.62 -17.54 -1.98
CA PRO A 205 -14.19 -18.88 -1.87
C PRO A 205 -14.15 -19.46 -0.46
N ALA A 206 -13.16 -19.07 0.36
CA ALA A 206 -13.04 -19.49 1.75
C ALA A 206 -14.06 -18.80 2.67
N GLY A 207 -14.60 -17.64 2.27
CA GLY A 207 -15.68 -16.95 2.96
C GLY A 207 -15.44 -15.45 3.19
N VAL A 208 -16.54 -14.73 3.34
CA VAL A 208 -16.57 -13.30 3.63
C VAL A 208 -17.25 -13.06 4.98
N GLN A 209 -16.54 -12.41 5.88
CA GLN A 209 -17.02 -12.03 7.21
C GLN A 209 -17.17 -10.53 7.32
N PHE A 210 -18.36 -10.06 7.65
CA PHE A 210 -18.64 -8.67 7.97
C PHE A 210 -18.83 -8.53 9.47
N VAL A 211 -18.04 -7.68 10.12
CA VAL A 211 -18.22 -7.28 11.51
C VAL A 211 -18.65 -5.83 11.50
N LEU A 212 -19.92 -5.59 11.80
CA LEU A 212 -20.53 -4.27 11.76
C LEU A 212 -20.76 -3.73 13.15
N ALA A 213 -20.93 -2.41 13.28
CA ALA A 213 -21.43 -1.85 14.53
C ALA A 213 -22.88 -2.34 14.80
N PRO A 214 -23.36 -2.32 16.07
CA PRO A 214 -24.72 -2.75 16.41
C PRO A 214 -25.82 -2.04 15.60
N THR A 215 -25.62 -0.75 15.31
CA THR A 215 -26.52 0.08 14.48
C THR A 215 -26.09 0.17 13.02
N GLY A 216 -25.08 -0.61 12.64
CA GLY A 216 -24.50 -0.67 11.32
C GLY A 216 -25.46 -1.22 10.27
N VAL A 217 -25.24 -0.78 9.03
CA VAL A 217 -25.99 -1.23 7.85
C VAL A 217 -25.11 -2.13 7.00
N PHE A 218 -25.68 -3.23 6.51
CA PHE A 218 -25.14 -4.00 5.40
C PHE A 218 -26.04 -3.75 4.19
N SER A 219 -25.47 -3.33 3.06
CA SER A 219 -26.19 -3.21 1.79
C SER A 219 -25.32 -3.74 0.66
N SER A 220 -25.92 -4.51 -0.26
CA SER A 220 -25.19 -5.02 -1.42
C SER A 220 -26.04 -4.98 -2.68
N ASN A 221 -25.57 -4.19 -3.65
CA ASN A 221 -26.01 -4.14 -5.05
C ASN A 221 -24.96 -4.73 -6.01
N GLY A 222 -23.79 -5.15 -5.49
CA GLY A 222 -22.72 -5.82 -6.22
C GLY A 222 -22.71 -7.33 -6.01
N THR A 223 -21.69 -7.98 -6.55
CA THR A 223 -21.49 -9.43 -6.44
C THR A 223 -20.65 -9.78 -5.22
N ILE A 224 -21.05 -10.83 -4.49
CA ILE A 224 -20.26 -11.43 -3.41
C ILE A 224 -20.21 -12.94 -3.66
N ASN A 225 -19.01 -13.45 -3.93
CA ASN A 225 -18.75 -14.87 -4.20
C ASN A 225 -18.03 -15.50 -3.00
N GLY A 226 -18.69 -16.45 -2.34
CA GLY A 226 -18.19 -17.17 -1.16
C GLY A 226 -19.25 -17.32 -0.07
N PRO A 227 -19.04 -18.19 0.94
CA PRO A 227 -19.87 -18.21 2.15
C PRO A 227 -19.89 -16.84 2.83
N ILE A 228 -21.04 -16.37 3.30
CA ILE A 228 -21.18 -15.04 3.92
C ILE A 228 -21.59 -15.19 5.38
N SER A 229 -20.90 -14.48 6.28
CA SER A 229 -21.29 -14.30 7.68
C SER A 229 -21.33 -12.82 8.03
N ILE A 230 -22.37 -12.38 8.74
CA ILE A 230 -22.56 -10.98 9.15
C ILE A 230 -22.80 -10.95 10.66
N TYR A 231 -21.96 -10.19 11.36
CA TYR A 231 -21.98 -9.98 12.81
C TYR A 231 -22.28 -8.51 13.12
N LYS A 232 -22.90 -8.25 14.27
CA LYS A 232 -23.25 -6.92 14.80
C LYS A 232 -23.01 -6.84 16.30
#